data_AF-A0A3M2MCY3-F1
#
_entry.id   AF-A0A3M2MCY3-F1
#
_cell.length_a   1.000
_cell.length_b   1.000
_cell.length_c   1.000
_cell.angle_alpha   90.00
_cell.angle_beta   90.00
_cell.angle_gamma   90.00
#
_symmetry.space_group_name_H-M   'P 1'
#
loop_
_entity.id
_entity.type
_entity.pdbx_description
1 polymer ?
#
loop_
_entity_poly.entity_id
_entity_poly.type
_entity_poly.pdbx_seq_one_letter_code
_entity_poly.pdbx_strand_id
1 'polypeptide(L)'
;MVGPSAWPNSARRVGRSASSWTPLPAPPAPPPDTSPSAPTSSTRSAASPPSPRRVSAPPARYRLRRLHPRGLTPSRPRPRRSSLSLLQHAEQAVLGACLLDPTQLVHLKQQRLKPEDFEKPIHRAIYQALLDLHDTKTPTTTTAWPTAVLAQARRYVRGLNTSYLYRVTGACPRPSHAPTYATIVREGATRRLLIQAATRLQQAAGEGALLRVIDAAEPLITQFQHHPPPPAIHRDPSAPPDPPPTDPEHVADELDLLTTLTHHPEGLRDIPWLHPTDFTNPTRAHLYQCLTALAHRGDPIDSLTLHWEMHRRQTLNGDASHHLDAIADHPTGSSPTFLADRLLTSSVLRAATRTAETIHTHATNEATPLRTVVRHAQQPLNYLATTIRRWQARHPTSGSRSRATSTAGPAPVTAHRHV
;
A
#
# COMPACT_ATOMS: atom_id res chain seq x y z
N MET A 1 -46.59 12.23 35.10
CA MET A 1 -46.38 13.68 34.98
C MET A 1 -45.10 14.03 35.71
N VAL A 2 -44.01 14.21 34.96
CA VAL A 2 -42.71 14.62 35.49
C VAL A 2 -42.36 15.91 34.74
N GLY A 3 -42.36 17.02 35.47
CA GLY A 3 -42.03 18.35 34.96
C GLY A 3 -40.52 18.56 34.80
N PRO A 4 -40.11 19.56 34.02
CA PRO A 4 -38.75 19.70 33.52
C PRO A 4 -37.89 20.54 34.46
N SER A 5 -36.62 20.16 34.62
CA SER A 5 -35.66 20.95 35.40
C SER A 5 -34.49 21.40 34.53
N ALA A 6 -34.42 22.73 34.47
CA ALA A 6 -33.49 23.63 33.81
C ALA A 6 -31.99 23.27 33.95
N TRP A 7 -31.26 23.63 32.89
CA TRP A 7 -29.81 23.76 32.85
C TRP A 7 -29.33 24.88 33.80
N PRO A 8 -28.18 24.72 34.51
CA PRO A 8 -27.51 25.84 35.14
C PRO A 8 -26.51 26.49 34.17
N ASN A 9 -26.80 27.75 33.88
CA ASN A 9 -25.87 28.73 33.34
C ASN A 9 -24.95 29.21 34.48
N SER A 10 -23.63 29.01 34.37
CA SER A 10 -22.66 29.57 35.31
C SER A 10 -21.61 30.39 34.54
N ALA A 11 -21.94 31.66 34.34
CA ALA A 11 -20.99 32.71 34.08
C ALA A 11 -20.09 32.91 35.31
N ARG A 12 -18.78 32.67 35.18
CA ARG A 12 -17.78 33.14 36.15
C ARG A 12 -16.87 34.16 35.48
N ARG A 13 -17.10 35.39 35.91
CA ARG A 13 -16.31 36.60 35.72
C ARG A 13 -14.96 36.43 36.43
N VAL A 14 -13.86 36.48 35.68
CA VAL A 14 -12.49 36.71 36.17
C VAL A 14 -11.96 37.81 35.25
N GLY A 15 -11.76 39.05 35.69
CA GLY A 15 -10.73 39.40 36.66
C GLY A 15 -9.48 39.81 35.88
N ARG A 16 -9.53 40.98 35.23
CA ARG A 16 -8.39 41.61 34.55
C ARG A 16 -7.29 41.89 35.57
N SER A 17 -6.09 41.35 35.35
CA SER A 17 -4.85 41.91 35.89
C SER A 17 -3.82 41.95 34.79
N ALA A 18 -3.29 43.14 34.56
CA ALA A 18 -2.32 43.46 33.52
C ALA A 18 -0.94 42.92 33.90
N SER A 19 -0.36 42.12 33.01
CA SER A 19 1.06 41.81 33.00
C SER A 19 1.63 42.19 31.64
N SER A 20 2.55 43.15 31.69
CA SER A 20 3.32 43.72 30.61
C SER A 20 4.01 42.66 29.75
N TRP A 21 3.67 42.62 28.47
CA TRP A 21 4.42 41.87 27.46
C TRP A 21 5.54 42.75 26.91
N THR A 22 6.78 42.36 27.20
CA THR A 22 8.00 42.91 26.61
C THR A 22 8.27 42.18 25.29
N PRO A 23 8.44 42.86 24.13
CA PRO A 23 8.74 42.19 22.87
C PRO A 23 10.21 41.72 22.81
N LEU A 24 10.42 40.48 22.37
CA LEU A 24 11.73 39.89 22.06
C LEU A 24 12.33 40.55 20.79
N PRO A 25 13.65 40.81 20.70
CA PRO A 25 14.26 41.42 19.52
C PRO A 25 14.41 40.45 18.34
N ALA A 26 14.31 41.00 17.13
CA ALA A 26 14.41 40.29 15.84
C ALA A 26 15.85 39.77 15.55
N PRO A 27 15.99 38.68 14.77
CA PRO A 27 17.30 38.14 14.38
C PRO A 27 18.00 39.00 13.31
N PRO A 28 19.36 39.06 13.30
CA PRO A 28 20.12 39.88 12.35
C PRO A 28 20.18 39.27 10.93
N ALA A 29 20.24 40.16 9.93
CA ALA A 29 20.30 39.86 8.50
C ALA A 29 21.64 39.21 8.06
N PRO A 30 21.64 38.39 6.99
CA PRO A 30 22.86 37.77 6.46
C PRO A 30 23.74 38.77 5.67
N PRO A 31 25.08 38.59 5.66
CA PRO A 31 26.01 39.47 4.95
C PRO A 31 26.01 39.24 3.42
N PRO A 32 26.43 40.26 2.63
CA PRO A 32 26.37 40.22 1.17
C PRO A 32 27.51 39.41 0.51
N ASP A 33 27.14 38.74 -0.60
CA ASP A 33 28.03 38.05 -1.52
C ASP A 33 29.08 38.99 -2.13
N THR A 34 30.35 38.65 -1.97
CA THR A 34 31.47 39.26 -2.70
C THR A 34 32.06 38.25 -3.69
N SER A 35 31.62 38.34 -4.95
CA SER A 35 32.32 37.76 -6.10
C SER A 35 33.24 38.83 -6.70
N PRO A 36 34.54 38.56 -6.94
CA PRO A 36 35.42 39.53 -7.58
C PRO A 36 35.33 39.48 -9.10
N SER A 37 35.06 40.66 -9.67
CA SER A 37 35.00 40.99 -11.10
C SER A 37 36.32 40.79 -11.85
N ALA A 38 36.19 40.40 -13.11
CA ALA A 38 37.23 40.45 -14.13
C ALA A 38 37.67 41.90 -14.44
N PRO A 39 38.91 42.12 -14.91
CA PRO A 39 39.26 43.31 -15.67
C PRO A 39 39.30 43.05 -17.18
N THR A 40 38.57 43.89 -17.90
CA THR A 40 38.69 44.20 -19.32
C THR A 40 39.99 44.93 -19.64
N SER A 41 40.63 44.66 -20.78
CA SER A 41 40.78 45.64 -21.88
C SER A 41 41.73 45.17 -22.98
N SER A 42 41.34 45.53 -24.19
CA SER A 42 41.85 45.18 -25.51
C SER A 42 43.17 45.87 -25.84
N THR A 43 44.04 45.25 -26.64
CA THR A 43 44.94 45.98 -27.56
C THR A 43 45.16 45.19 -28.84
N ARG A 44 45.21 45.96 -29.92
CA ARG A 44 45.13 45.67 -31.35
C ARG A 44 46.48 45.20 -31.94
N SER A 45 46.41 44.46 -33.06
CA SER A 45 47.20 44.66 -34.31
C SER A 45 48.06 43.49 -34.83
N ALA A 46 47.61 42.96 -35.97
CA ALA A 46 48.34 42.62 -37.22
C ALA A 46 49.57 41.70 -37.24
N ALA A 47 49.47 40.56 -37.95
CA ALA A 47 50.13 40.32 -39.26
C ALA A 47 50.09 38.82 -39.67
N SER A 48 49.65 38.53 -40.90
CA SER A 48 49.96 37.34 -41.71
C SER A 48 51.08 37.72 -42.73
N PRO A 49 51.64 36.87 -43.65
CA PRO A 49 51.31 35.49 -44.12
C PRO A 49 52.61 34.65 -44.43
N PRO A 50 52.79 33.78 -45.47
CA PRO A 50 51.92 32.85 -46.21
C PRO A 50 52.45 31.37 -46.27
N SER A 51 51.62 30.48 -46.85
CA SER A 51 51.80 29.04 -47.10
C SER A 51 52.87 28.67 -48.17
N PRO A 52 53.22 27.36 -48.28
CA PRO A 52 53.30 26.77 -49.62
C PRO A 52 52.70 25.35 -49.79
N ARG A 53 51.99 25.23 -50.91
CA ARG A 53 51.92 24.15 -51.92
C ARG A 53 51.66 22.67 -51.53
N ARG A 54 50.53 22.20 -52.06
CA ARG A 54 50.19 20.84 -52.49
C ARG A 54 51.31 20.16 -53.31
N VAL A 55 51.59 18.90 -52.96
CA VAL A 55 52.01 17.85 -53.89
C VAL A 55 51.15 16.60 -53.61
N SER A 56 50.73 15.94 -54.67
CA SER A 56 49.75 14.85 -54.73
C SER A 56 50.39 13.50 -55.07
N ALA A 57 49.69 12.41 -54.67
CA ALA A 57 49.78 10.97 -55.09
C ALA A 57 50.44 9.99 -54.08
N PRO A 58 50.16 8.65 -54.10
CA PRO A 58 48.98 7.85 -54.50
C PRO A 58 48.54 6.83 -53.38
N PRO A 59 47.55 5.93 -53.59
CA PRO A 59 46.89 5.20 -52.49
C PRO A 59 47.48 3.80 -52.22
N ALA A 60 47.58 3.41 -50.95
CA ALA A 60 47.84 2.03 -50.55
C ALA A 60 46.88 1.61 -49.42
N ARG A 61 46.07 0.61 -49.74
CA ARG A 61 45.11 -0.05 -48.87
C ARG A 61 45.86 -0.82 -47.77
N TYR A 62 45.68 -0.41 -46.51
CA TYR A 62 45.84 -1.30 -45.37
C TYR A 62 44.63 -1.16 -44.45
N ARG A 63 43.84 -2.24 -44.36
CA ARG A 63 42.75 -2.40 -43.40
C ARG A 63 43.32 -2.34 -41.99
N LEU A 64 43.19 -1.19 -41.33
CA LEU A 64 43.33 -1.10 -39.88
C LEU A 64 42.11 -1.73 -39.23
N ARG A 65 42.30 -2.99 -38.83
CA ARG A 65 41.49 -3.76 -37.90
C ARG A 65 41.24 -2.89 -36.65
N ARG A 66 40.01 -2.36 -36.52
CA ARG A 66 39.57 -1.62 -35.33
C ARG A 66 39.73 -2.52 -34.11
N LEU A 67 40.76 -2.25 -33.31
CA LEU A 67 40.83 -2.72 -31.93
C LEU A 67 39.66 -2.07 -31.20
N HIS A 68 38.63 -2.87 -30.97
CA HIS A 68 37.52 -2.48 -30.12
C HIS A 68 38.10 -2.22 -28.72
N PRO A 69 37.79 -1.09 -28.07
CA PRO A 69 38.08 -0.96 -26.65
C PRO A 69 37.35 -2.11 -25.95
N ARG A 70 38.08 -2.90 -25.16
CA ARG A 70 37.52 -3.89 -24.23
C ARG A 70 36.66 -3.11 -23.25
N GLY A 71 35.40 -2.88 -23.64
CA GLY A 71 34.36 -2.43 -22.74
C GLY A 71 34.25 -3.48 -21.65
N LEU A 72 34.42 -3.02 -20.41
CA LEU A 72 34.00 -3.73 -19.22
C LEU A 72 32.61 -4.29 -19.52
N THR A 73 32.51 -5.61 -19.63
CA THR A 73 31.21 -6.25 -19.69
C THR A 73 30.44 -5.79 -18.45
N PRO A 74 29.21 -5.29 -18.58
CA PRO A 74 28.40 -5.05 -17.40
C PRO A 74 28.34 -6.38 -16.68
N SER A 75 28.91 -6.40 -15.48
CA SER A 75 28.94 -7.57 -14.64
C SER A 75 27.51 -8.03 -14.50
N ARG A 76 27.17 -9.14 -15.17
CA ARG A 76 25.86 -9.78 -15.09
C ARG A 76 25.54 -9.85 -13.60
N PRO A 77 24.42 -9.25 -13.12
CA PRO A 77 24.14 -9.23 -11.69
C PRO A 77 24.23 -10.67 -11.21
N ARG A 78 25.15 -10.93 -10.28
CA ARG A 78 25.27 -12.25 -9.64
C ARG A 78 23.85 -12.65 -9.24
N PRO A 79 23.38 -13.88 -9.53
CA PRO A 79 22.07 -14.30 -9.07
C PRO A 79 22.05 -14.05 -7.57
N ARG A 80 21.15 -13.17 -7.11
CA ARG A 80 20.92 -12.96 -5.68
C ARG A 80 20.71 -14.36 -5.13
N ARG A 81 21.62 -14.87 -4.28
CA ARG A 81 21.47 -16.18 -3.63
C ARG A 81 20.03 -16.19 -3.12
N SER A 82 19.23 -17.11 -3.66
CA SER A 82 17.78 -17.05 -3.59
C SER A 82 17.40 -16.81 -2.15
N SER A 83 16.69 -15.73 -1.92
CA SER A 83 16.37 -15.17 -0.61
C SER A 83 15.43 -16.10 0.19
N LEU A 84 14.68 -16.94 -0.53
CA LEU A 84 14.05 -18.19 -0.05
C LEU A 84 15.01 -19.08 0.76
N SER A 85 16.32 -19.06 0.48
CA SER A 85 17.29 -19.84 1.24
C SER A 85 17.51 -19.31 2.65
N LEU A 86 17.39 -17.99 2.90
CA LEU A 86 17.62 -17.44 4.23
C LEU A 86 16.45 -17.73 5.16
N LEU A 87 15.21 -17.54 4.68
CA LEU A 87 14.01 -17.91 5.44
C LEU A 87 13.99 -19.42 5.71
N GLN A 88 14.33 -20.24 4.71
CA GLN A 88 14.42 -21.68 4.90
C GLN A 88 15.50 -22.06 5.94
N HIS A 89 16.66 -21.41 5.95
CA HIS A 89 17.66 -21.64 6.98
C HIS A 89 17.17 -21.20 8.36
N ALA A 90 16.44 -20.10 8.47
CA ALA A 90 15.84 -19.66 9.72
C ALA A 90 14.81 -20.69 10.25
N GLU A 91 13.95 -21.22 9.37
CA GLU A 91 13.02 -22.30 9.73
C GLU A 91 13.74 -23.54 10.24
N GLN A 92 14.79 -23.97 9.52
CA GLN A 92 15.59 -25.12 9.94
C GLN A 92 16.32 -24.86 11.26
N ALA A 93 16.83 -23.66 11.49
CA ALA A 93 17.48 -23.28 12.73
C ALA A 93 16.51 -23.27 13.92
N VAL A 94 15.27 -22.78 13.75
CA VAL A 94 14.23 -22.84 14.79
C VAL A 94 13.91 -24.28 15.17
N LEU A 95 13.67 -25.14 14.18
CA LEU A 95 13.37 -26.55 14.41
C LEU A 95 14.55 -27.28 15.05
N GLY A 96 15.77 -27.03 14.56
CA GLY A 96 16.98 -27.61 15.11
C GLY A 96 17.23 -27.18 16.55
N ALA A 97 16.95 -25.92 16.89
CA ALA A 97 17.04 -25.45 18.27
C ALA A 97 16.08 -26.20 19.20
N CYS A 98 14.83 -26.46 18.78
CA CYS A 98 13.86 -27.22 19.58
C CYS A 98 14.19 -28.72 19.67
N LEU A 99 14.90 -29.26 18.68
CA LEU A 99 15.38 -30.65 18.69
C LEU A 99 16.59 -30.83 19.61
N LEU A 100 17.44 -29.80 19.74
CA LEU A 100 18.62 -29.79 20.61
C LEU A 100 18.27 -29.40 22.04
N ASP A 101 17.40 -28.41 22.22
CA ASP A 101 16.95 -27.90 23.50
C ASP A 101 15.40 -27.75 23.50
N PRO A 102 14.68 -28.76 24.00
CA PRO A 102 13.21 -28.74 24.04
C PRO A 102 12.63 -27.62 24.91
N THR A 103 13.41 -27.04 25.83
CA THR A 103 12.93 -25.93 26.69
C THR A 103 12.63 -24.67 25.88
N GLN A 104 13.26 -24.50 24.71
CA GLN A 104 13.01 -23.37 23.81
C GLN A 104 11.55 -23.29 23.33
N LEU A 105 10.82 -24.41 23.29
CA LEU A 105 9.42 -24.44 22.87
C LEU A 105 8.54 -23.50 23.71
N VAL A 106 8.84 -23.35 25.00
CA VAL A 106 8.10 -22.42 25.88
C VAL A 106 8.26 -20.97 25.41
N HIS A 107 9.49 -20.56 25.08
CA HIS A 107 9.76 -19.23 24.56
C HIS A 107 9.10 -18.99 23.21
N LEU A 108 9.09 -19.98 22.32
CA LEU A 108 8.45 -19.88 21.01
C LEU A 108 6.92 -19.75 21.12
N LYS A 109 6.29 -20.48 22.05
CA LYS A 109 4.86 -20.35 22.36
C LYS A 109 4.53 -18.95 22.89
N GLN A 110 5.35 -18.40 23.79
CA GLN A 110 5.19 -17.03 24.30
C GLN A 110 5.27 -15.98 23.19
N GLN A 111 6.15 -16.19 22.20
CA GLN A 111 6.25 -15.36 21.00
C GLN A 111 5.14 -15.60 19.97
N ARG A 112 4.17 -16.48 20.25
CA ARG A 112 3.05 -16.82 19.36
C ARG A 112 3.50 -17.29 17.97
N LEU A 113 4.62 -18.02 17.89
CA LEU A 113 4.99 -18.73 16.67
C LEU A 113 3.99 -19.87 16.44
N LYS A 114 3.45 -19.98 15.23
CA LYS A 114 2.47 -21.01 14.87
C LYS A 114 3.01 -21.93 13.76
N PRO A 115 2.50 -23.17 13.65
CA PRO A 115 2.85 -24.06 12.54
C PRO A 115 2.63 -23.42 11.16
N GLU A 116 1.60 -22.58 11.00
CA GLU A 116 1.30 -21.92 9.72
C GLU A 116 2.35 -20.87 9.31
N ASP A 117 3.19 -20.43 10.24
CA ASP A 117 4.25 -19.46 9.97
C ASP A 117 5.36 -20.05 9.11
N PHE A 118 5.63 -21.35 9.23
CA PHE A 118 6.62 -22.04 8.39
C PHE A 118 6.11 -22.14 6.95
N GLU A 119 6.97 -21.88 5.97
CA GLU A 119 6.65 -21.97 4.55
C GLU A 119 6.55 -23.44 4.11
N LYS A 120 7.53 -24.27 4.51
CA LYS A 120 7.59 -25.67 4.06
C LYS A 120 6.64 -26.56 4.85
N PRO A 121 5.78 -27.36 4.19
CA PRO A 121 4.87 -28.29 4.87
C PRO A 121 5.58 -29.28 5.82
N ILE A 122 6.78 -29.74 5.45
CA ILE A 122 7.59 -30.61 6.31
C ILE A 122 8.00 -29.90 7.61
N HIS A 123 8.37 -28.62 7.52
CA HIS A 123 8.73 -27.85 8.71
C HIS A 123 7.51 -27.57 9.60
N ARG A 124 6.34 -27.30 9.01
CA ARG A 124 5.06 -27.21 9.74
C ARG A 124 4.79 -28.48 10.54
N ALA A 125 4.90 -29.64 9.88
CA ALA A 125 4.66 -30.95 10.48
C ALA A 125 5.61 -31.25 11.64
N ILE A 126 6.90 -30.90 11.52
CA ILE A 126 7.87 -31.07 12.61
C ILE A 126 7.52 -30.13 13.77
N TYR A 127 7.20 -28.86 13.51
CA TYR A 127 6.82 -27.93 14.57
C TYR A 127 5.54 -28.35 15.29
N GLN A 128 4.51 -28.78 14.55
CA GLN A 128 3.29 -29.34 15.13
C GLN A 128 3.60 -30.54 16.04
N ALA A 129 4.42 -31.47 15.58
CA ALA A 129 4.82 -32.62 16.38
C ALA A 129 5.56 -32.24 17.67
N LEU A 130 6.45 -31.22 17.60
CA LEU A 130 7.13 -30.69 18.77
C LEU A 130 6.13 -30.10 19.79
N LEU A 131 5.12 -29.36 19.32
CA LEU A 131 4.06 -28.82 20.18
C LEU A 131 3.24 -29.93 20.84
N ASP A 132 2.80 -30.94 20.09
CA ASP A 132 2.00 -32.04 20.65
C ASP A 132 2.74 -32.83 21.73
N LEU A 133 4.03 -33.12 21.49
CA LEU A 133 4.86 -33.87 22.43
C LEU A 133 5.16 -33.07 23.69
N HIS A 134 5.32 -31.75 23.55
CA HIS A 134 5.47 -30.83 24.68
C HIS A 134 4.18 -30.77 25.50
N ASP A 135 3.02 -30.68 24.86
CA ASP A 135 1.73 -30.57 25.55
C ASP A 135 1.31 -31.88 26.23
N THR A 136 1.76 -33.02 25.71
CA THR A 136 1.62 -34.35 26.35
C THR A 136 2.64 -34.63 27.44
N LYS A 137 3.51 -33.66 27.79
CA LYS A 137 4.59 -33.78 28.80
C LYS A 137 5.50 -34.99 28.56
N THR A 138 5.75 -35.32 27.29
CA THR A 138 6.68 -36.41 26.93
C THR A 138 8.07 -36.07 27.50
N PRO A 139 8.79 -37.02 28.15
CA PRO A 139 10.10 -36.74 28.73
C PRO A 139 11.08 -36.28 27.64
N THR A 140 11.49 -35.01 27.72
CA THR A 140 12.40 -34.34 26.79
C THR A 140 13.87 -34.69 27.04
N THR A 141 14.17 -35.35 28.15
CA THR A 141 15.52 -35.62 28.67
C THR A 141 16.17 -36.87 28.10
N THR A 142 15.53 -37.57 27.16
CA THR A 142 16.02 -38.85 26.61
C THR A 142 16.58 -38.67 25.20
N THR A 143 17.64 -39.42 24.84
CA THR A 143 18.15 -39.58 23.45
C THR A 143 17.04 -39.94 22.44
N ALA A 144 15.89 -40.40 22.93
CA ALA A 144 14.69 -40.71 22.17
C ALA A 144 13.90 -39.48 21.69
N TRP A 145 14.18 -38.25 22.16
CA TRP A 145 13.40 -37.06 21.79
C TRP A 145 13.30 -36.84 20.27
N PRO A 146 14.40 -36.82 19.49
CA PRO A 146 14.30 -36.68 18.03
C PRO A 146 13.53 -37.84 17.37
N THR A 147 13.64 -39.05 17.91
CA THR A 147 12.92 -40.23 17.40
C THR A 147 11.42 -40.12 17.66
N ALA A 148 11.02 -39.63 18.84
CA ALA A 148 9.63 -39.36 19.18
C ALA A 148 9.04 -38.26 18.28
N VAL A 149 9.78 -37.16 18.07
CA VAL A 149 9.39 -36.08 17.15
C VAL A 149 9.23 -36.61 15.73
N LEU A 150 10.15 -37.45 15.25
CA LEU A 150 10.04 -38.07 13.93
C LEU A 150 8.78 -38.93 13.79
N ALA A 151 8.50 -39.78 14.79
CA ALA A 151 7.34 -40.65 14.79
C ALA A 151 6.02 -39.85 14.80
N GLN A 152 5.96 -38.79 15.61
CA GLN A 152 4.81 -37.89 15.66
C GLN A 152 4.66 -37.09 14.36
N ALA A 153 5.74 -36.52 13.82
CA ALA A 153 5.72 -35.72 12.59
C ALA A 153 5.28 -36.53 11.36
N ARG A 154 5.59 -37.83 11.31
CA ARG A 154 5.12 -38.75 10.26
C ARG A 154 3.60 -38.93 10.21
N ARG A 155 2.88 -38.57 11.28
CA ARG A 155 1.41 -38.52 11.28
C ARG A 155 0.89 -37.35 10.45
N TYR A 156 1.67 -36.28 10.31
CA TYR A 156 1.31 -35.06 9.57
C TYR A 156 1.85 -35.02 8.14
N VAL A 157 3.00 -35.65 7.87
CA VAL A 157 3.64 -35.61 6.55
C VAL A 157 4.24 -36.96 6.16
N ARG A 158 3.97 -37.39 4.93
CA ARG A 158 4.56 -38.60 4.34
C ARG A 158 5.98 -38.32 3.87
N GLY A 159 6.84 -39.34 3.91
CA GLY A 159 8.20 -39.26 3.36
C GLY A 159 9.25 -38.56 4.25
N LEU A 160 8.89 -38.15 5.48
CA LEU A 160 9.88 -37.63 6.43
C LEU A 160 10.81 -38.75 6.90
N ASN A 161 12.10 -38.60 6.59
CA ASN A 161 13.14 -39.54 6.94
C ASN A 161 14.06 -38.99 8.06
N THR A 162 14.75 -39.91 8.72
CA THR A 162 15.63 -39.60 9.84
C THR A 162 16.80 -38.71 9.40
N SER A 163 17.35 -38.93 8.20
CA SER A 163 18.45 -38.12 7.65
C SER A 163 18.08 -36.65 7.50
N TYR A 164 16.85 -36.36 7.06
CA TYR A 164 16.33 -35.00 6.95
C TYR A 164 16.25 -34.33 8.32
N LEU A 165 15.72 -35.04 9.33
CA LEU A 165 15.61 -34.51 10.68
C LEU A 165 16.99 -34.19 11.25
N TYR A 166 17.98 -35.06 11.10
CA TYR A 166 19.36 -34.80 11.52
C TYR A 166 19.97 -33.58 10.81
N ARG A 167 19.69 -33.40 9.52
CA ARG A 167 20.16 -32.21 8.79
C ARG A 167 19.51 -30.93 9.32
N VAL A 168 18.23 -30.96 9.68
CA VAL A 168 17.54 -29.83 10.32
C VAL A 168 18.14 -29.54 11.69
N THR A 169 18.40 -30.57 12.50
CA THR A 169 19.09 -30.44 13.79
C THR A 169 20.46 -29.76 13.63
N GLY A 170 21.26 -30.20 12.65
CA GLY A 170 22.58 -29.64 12.38
C GLY A 170 22.57 -28.25 11.72
N ALA A 171 21.42 -27.75 11.27
CA ALA A 171 21.31 -26.42 10.68
C ALA A 171 21.23 -25.30 11.75
N CYS A 172 20.94 -25.64 13.01
CA CYS A 172 20.87 -24.68 14.10
C CYS A 172 22.27 -24.26 14.56
N PRO A 173 22.65 -22.97 14.42
CA PRO A 173 23.98 -22.52 14.86
C PRO A 173 24.10 -22.46 16.39
N ARG A 174 23.04 -21.97 17.07
CA ARG A 174 22.99 -21.79 18.53
C ARG A 174 21.55 -21.96 19.03
N PRO A 175 21.24 -23.01 19.81
CA PRO A 175 19.88 -23.27 20.28
C PRO A 175 19.28 -22.14 21.11
N SER A 176 20.09 -21.46 21.92
CA SER A 176 19.67 -20.32 22.75
C SER A 176 19.17 -19.10 21.95
N HIS A 177 19.44 -19.05 20.65
CA HIS A 177 18.97 -17.98 19.76
C HIS A 177 17.63 -18.30 19.06
N ALA A 178 16.96 -19.40 19.44
CA ALA A 178 15.66 -19.78 18.88
C ALA A 178 14.63 -18.63 18.82
N PRO A 179 14.49 -17.78 19.85
CA PRO A 179 13.58 -16.61 19.80
C PRO A 179 13.87 -15.64 18.64
N THR A 180 15.14 -15.42 18.33
CA THR A 180 15.56 -14.53 17.23
C THR A 180 15.25 -15.16 15.88
N TYR A 181 15.54 -16.46 15.72
CA TYR A 181 15.22 -17.17 14.47
C TYR A 181 13.71 -17.23 14.23
N ALA A 182 12.90 -17.42 15.28
CA ALA A 182 11.45 -17.42 15.20
C ALA A 182 10.90 -16.06 14.75
N THR A 183 11.52 -14.96 15.17
CA THR A 183 11.15 -13.61 14.70
C THR A 183 11.34 -13.48 13.19
N ILE A 184 12.43 -14.02 12.64
CA ILE A 184 12.68 -14.04 11.18
C ILE A 184 11.60 -14.86 10.46
N VAL A 185 11.27 -16.05 10.98
CA VAL A 185 10.21 -16.91 10.40
C VAL A 185 8.86 -16.20 10.42
N ARG A 186 8.49 -15.54 11.52
CA ARG A 186 7.24 -14.78 11.65
C ARG A 186 7.20 -13.58 10.71
N GLU A 187 8.30 -12.88 10.51
CA GLU A 187 8.36 -11.79 9.53
C GLU A 187 8.11 -12.31 8.11
N GLY A 188 8.74 -13.42 7.73
CA GLY A 188 8.51 -14.10 6.45
C GLY A 188 7.06 -14.57 6.28
N ALA A 189 6.47 -15.16 7.33
CA ALA A 189 5.07 -15.56 7.37
C ALA A 189 4.13 -14.36 7.16
N THR A 190 4.40 -13.26 7.85
CA THR A 190 3.58 -12.04 7.73
C THR A 190 3.66 -11.47 6.32
N ARG A 191 4.84 -11.43 5.70
CA ARG A 191 4.98 -11.02 4.29
C ARG A 191 4.18 -11.90 3.35
N ARG A 192 4.26 -13.22 3.53
CA ARG A 192 3.50 -14.18 2.72
C ARG A 192 1.99 -13.93 2.85
N LEU A 193 1.50 -13.70 4.07
CA LEU A 193 0.09 -13.37 4.30
C LEU A 193 -0.31 -12.05 3.62
N LEU A 194 0.53 -11.01 3.73
CA LEU A 194 0.29 -9.72 3.06
C LEU A 194 0.26 -9.85 1.54
N ILE A 195 1.19 -10.61 0.96
CA ILE A 195 1.23 -10.86 -0.49
C ILE A 195 -0.03 -11.61 -0.92
N GLN A 196 -0.41 -12.68 -0.20
CA GLN A 196 -1.63 -13.45 -0.50
C GLN A 196 -2.89 -12.59 -0.43
N ALA A 197 -3.00 -11.74 0.58
CA ALA A 197 -4.14 -10.84 0.75
C ALA A 197 -4.17 -9.77 -0.36
N ALA A 198 -3.02 -9.18 -0.71
CA ALA A 198 -2.90 -8.25 -1.84
C ALA A 198 -3.29 -8.92 -3.16
N THR A 199 -2.85 -10.17 -3.41
CA THR A 199 -3.22 -10.93 -4.61
C THR A 199 -4.73 -11.15 -4.69
N ARG A 200 -5.37 -11.55 -3.58
CA ARG A 200 -6.84 -11.72 -3.54
C ARG A 200 -7.58 -10.41 -3.82
N LEU A 201 -7.09 -9.31 -3.23
CA LEU A 201 -7.66 -7.98 -3.42
C LEU A 201 -7.52 -7.52 -4.89
N GLN A 202 -6.34 -7.71 -5.50
CA GLN A 202 -6.08 -7.40 -6.90
C GLN A 202 -6.97 -8.22 -7.85
N GLN A 203 -7.10 -9.53 -7.60
CA GLN A 203 -7.95 -10.41 -8.41
C GLN A 203 -9.42 -9.99 -8.33
N ALA A 204 -9.93 -9.74 -7.12
CA ALA A 204 -11.30 -9.27 -6.95
C ALA A 204 -11.55 -7.92 -7.64
N ALA A 205 -10.58 -7.00 -7.59
CA ALA A 205 -10.67 -5.71 -8.26
C ALA A 205 -10.66 -5.84 -9.79
N GLY A 206 -9.77 -6.66 -10.35
CA GLY A 206 -9.67 -6.91 -11.79
C GLY A 206 -10.89 -7.63 -12.38
N GLU A 207 -11.60 -8.42 -11.59
CA GLU A 207 -12.87 -9.04 -11.96
C GLU A 207 -14.08 -8.09 -11.83
N GLY A 208 -13.90 -6.88 -11.31
CA GLY A 208 -15.00 -5.96 -10.97
C GLY A 208 -15.90 -6.47 -9.84
N ALA A 209 -15.47 -7.50 -9.10
CA ALA A 209 -16.26 -8.19 -8.08
C ALA A 209 -16.25 -7.43 -6.75
N LEU A 210 -17.01 -6.34 -6.67
CA LEU A 210 -17.00 -5.39 -5.55
C LEU A 210 -17.21 -6.05 -4.17
N LEU A 211 -18.15 -6.99 -4.05
CA LEU A 211 -18.38 -7.68 -2.77
C LEU A 211 -17.16 -8.50 -2.34
N ARG A 212 -16.48 -9.16 -3.28
CA ARG A 212 -15.23 -9.88 -3.00
C ARG A 212 -14.09 -8.93 -2.62
N VAL A 213 -14.06 -7.72 -3.17
CA VAL A 213 -13.11 -6.67 -2.77
C VAL A 213 -13.34 -6.27 -1.31
N ILE A 214 -14.60 -6.07 -0.91
CA ILE A 214 -14.98 -5.73 0.47
C ILE A 214 -14.55 -6.86 1.43
N ASP A 215 -14.92 -8.10 1.11
CA ASP A 215 -14.58 -9.28 1.92
C ASP A 215 -13.06 -9.48 2.05
N ALA A 216 -12.30 -9.21 0.98
CA ALA A 216 -10.84 -9.32 0.99
C ALA A 216 -10.17 -8.16 1.75
N ALA A 217 -10.76 -6.97 1.74
CA ALA A 217 -10.22 -5.78 2.39
C ALA A 217 -10.43 -5.77 3.91
N GLU A 218 -11.55 -6.30 4.40
CA GLU A 218 -11.90 -6.29 5.83
C GLU A 218 -10.83 -6.89 6.77
N PRO A 219 -10.28 -8.09 6.52
CA PRO A 219 -9.23 -8.65 7.38
C PRO A 219 -7.94 -7.83 7.32
N LEU A 220 -7.59 -7.27 6.15
CA LEU A 220 -6.43 -6.38 5.99
C LEU A 220 -6.60 -5.09 6.77
N ILE A 221 -7.76 -4.43 6.65
CA ILE A 221 -8.07 -3.20 7.36
C ILE A 221 -7.99 -3.44 8.88
N THR A 222 -8.60 -4.53 9.34
CA THR A 222 -8.57 -4.92 10.76
C THR A 222 -7.13 -5.16 11.22
N GLN A 223 -6.34 -5.96 10.50
CA GLN A 223 -4.97 -6.28 10.86
C GLN A 223 -4.08 -5.03 11.00
N PHE A 224 -4.22 -4.05 10.12
CA PHE A 224 -3.39 -2.85 10.12
C PHE A 224 -3.84 -1.80 11.15
N GLN A 225 -5.14 -1.74 11.47
CA GLN A 225 -5.66 -0.86 12.52
C GLN A 225 -5.15 -1.27 13.92
N HIS A 226 -4.98 -2.56 14.17
CA HIS A 226 -4.53 -3.08 15.47
C HIS A 226 -3.02 -2.95 15.70
N HIS A 227 -2.23 -2.52 14.70
CA HIS A 227 -0.79 -2.32 14.82
C HIS A 227 -0.39 -0.89 14.39
N PRO A 228 -0.75 0.15 15.16
CA PRO A 228 -0.38 1.51 14.83
C PRO A 228 1.15 1.66 14.85
N PRO A 229 1.78 2.24 13.82
CA PRO A 229 3.18 2.59 13.87
C PRO A 229 3.39 3.69 14.92
N PRO A 230 4.56 3.73 15.59
CA PRO A 230 4.90 4.84 16.46
C PRO A 230 4.84 6.17 15.69
N PRO A 231 4.55 7.29 16.39
CA PRO A 231 4.41 8.60 15.75
C PRO A 231 5.65 8.92 14.93
N ALA A 232 5.45 9.19 13.63
CA ALA A 232 6.53 9.59 12.75
C ALA A 232 7.09 10.94 13.21
N ILE A 233 8.31 10.94 13.76
CA ILE A 233 9.11 12.16 13.91
C ILE A 233 9.51 12.53 12.48
N HIS A 234 8.96 13.64 11.97
CA HIS A 234 9.03 14.11 10.58
C HIS A 234 8.08 13.38 9.61
N ARG A 235 6.89 13.95 9.49
CA ARG A 235 6.00 13.80 8.35
C ARG A 235 6.03 15.11 7.56
N ASP A 236 6.30 15.03 6.27
CA ASP A 236 5.77 16.03 5.33
C ASP A 236 4.34 15.56 4.98
N PRO A 237 3.26 16.30 5.34
CA PRO A 237 1.90 15.75 5.30
C PRO A 237 1.28 15.58 3.92
N SER A 238 1.95 15.94 2.82
CA SER A 238 1.25 16.27 1.57
C SER A 238 1.91 15.72 0.31
N ALA A 239 2.27 14.44 0.28
CA ALA A 239 2.46 13.77 -1.00
C ALA A 239 1.10 13.19 -1.44
N PRO A 240 0.43 13.75 -2.47
CA PRO A 240 -0.72 13.08 -3.05
C PRO A 240 -0.27 11.69 -3.54
N PRO A 241 -1.12 10.68 -3.41
CA PRO A 241 -0.86 9.39 -4.03
C PRO A 241 -0.56 9.59 -5.53
N ASP A 242 0.55 9.06 -6.07
CA ASP A 242 0.85 9.04 -7.52
C ASP A 242 -0.42 8.67 -8.30
N PRO A 243 -0.89 9.42 -9.31
CA PRO A 243 -2.16 9.10 -9.98
C PRO A 243 -2.13 7.64 -10.49
N PRO A 244 -3.20 6.84 -10.25
CA PRO A 244 -3.25 5.46 -10.74
C PRO A 244 -3.14 5.43 -12.27
N PRO A 245 -2.70 4.32 -12.87
CA PRO A 245 -2.78 4.15 -14.32
C PRO A 245 -4.24 4.34 -14.76
N THR A 246 -4.44 5.29 -15.69
CA THR A 246 -5.76 5.63 -16.23
C THR A 246 -6.26 4.51 -17.14
N ASP A 247 -7.36 3.88 -16.75
CA ASP A 247 -8.14 2.98 -17.60
C ASP A 247 -9.09 3.82 -18.49
N PRO A 248 -9.02 3.72 -19.82
CA PRO A 248 -9.78 4.57 -20.74
C PRO A 248 -11.31 4.44 -20.63
N GLU A 249 -11.86 3.31 -20.18
CA GLU A 249 -13.32 3.15 -20.04
C GLU A 249 -13.88 4.02 -18.90
N HIS A 250 -13.15 4.08 -17.79
CA HIS A 250 -13.51 4.89 -16.61
C HIS A 250 -13.41 6.40 -16.85
N VAL A 251 -12.66 6.80 -17.89
CA VAL A 251 -12.46 8.19 -18.29
C VAL A 251 -13.71 8.75 -18.99
N ALA A 252 -14.56 7.92 -19.60
CA ALA A 252 -15.81 8.36 -20.23
C ALA A 252 -16.86 8.74 -19.18
N ASP A 253 -17.07 7.88 -18.17
CA ASP A 253 -18.07 8.07 -17.11
C ASP A 253 -17.90 9.38 -16.33
N GLU A 254 -16.64 9.75 -16.05
CA GLU A 254 -16.32 11.00 -15.36
C GLU A 254 -16.68 12.22 -16.19
N LEU A 255 -16.45 12.15 -17.51
CA LEU A 255 -16.78 13.23 -18.43
C LEU A 255 -18.29 13.35 -18.59
N ASP A 256 -18.98 12.22 -18.81
CA ASP A 256 -20.45 12.11 -18.84
C ASP A 256 -21.10 12.74 -17.60
N LEU A 257 -20.56 12.45 -16.42
CA LEU A 257 -21.08 13.00 -15.16
C LEU A 257 -20.89 14.51 -15.09
N LEU A 258 -19.69 15.00 -15.40
CA LEU A 258 -19.41 16.44 -15.38
C LEU A 258 -20.28 17.18 -16.39
N THR A 259 -20.44 16.66 -17.60
CA THR A 259 -21.31 17.25 -18.63
C THR A 259 -22.77 17.23 -18.21
N THR A 260 -23.24 16.15 -17.59
CA THR A 260 -24.62 16.10 -17.09
C THR A 260 -24.84 17.15 -15.99
N LEU A 261 -23.87 17.33 -15.08
CA LEU A 261 -23.97 18.31 -13.99
C LEU A 261 -23.78 19.77 -14.44
N THR A 262 -23.08 20.03 -15.55
CA THR A 262 -22.99 21.38 -16.12
C THR A 262 -24.33 21.82 -16.74
N HIS A 263 -25.03 20.90 -17.40
CA HIS A 263 -26.34 21.17 -18.00
C HIS A 263 -27.49 21.12 -16.99
N HIS A 264 -27.39 20.25 -15.99
CA HIS A 264 -28.42 19.98 -14.98
C HIS A 264 -27.84 20.06 -13.55
N PRO A 265 -27.53 21.28 -13.06
CA PRO A 265 -26.90 21.48 -11.75
C PRO A 265 -27.78 21.04 -10.57
N GLU A 266 -29.09 20.89 -10.76
CA GLU A 266 -30.02 20.31 -9.78
C GLU A 266 -29.59 18.91 -9.32
N GLY A 267 -28.94 18.13 -10.19
CA GLY A 267 -28.44 16.79 -9.87
C GLY A 267 -27.36 16.77 -8.79
N LEU A 268 -26.69 17.90 -8.50
CA LEU A 268 -25.74 18.00 -7.39
C LEU A 268 -26.42 17.78 -6.03
N ARG A 269 -27.71 18.09 -5.91
CA ARG A 269 -28.48 17.90 -4.66
C ARG A 269 -28.67 16.42 -4.32
N ASP A 270 -28.70 15.57 -5.34
CA ASP A 270 -28.90 14.12 -5.19
C ASP A 270 -27.59 13.38 -4.86
N ILE A 271 -26.44 14.06 -4.93
CA ILE A 271 -25.10 13.47 -4.84
C ILE A 271 -24.19 14.23 -3.86
N PRO A 272 -24.59 14.48 -2.60
CA PRO A 272 -23.73 15.14 -1.60
C PRO A 272 -22.57 14.25 -1.10
N TRP A 273 -22.60 12.96 -1.43
CA TRP A 273 -21.67 11.94 -0.91
C TRP A 273 -20.48 11.67 -1.84
N LEU A 274 -20.54 12.14 -3.10
CA LEU A 274 -19.44 12.01 -4.05
C LEU A 274 -18.37 13.06 -3.73
N HIS A 275 -17.12 12.62 -3.69
CA HIS A 275 -15.99 13.47 -3.34
C HIS A 275 -15.04 13.62 -4.53
N PRO A 276 -14.33 14.75 -4.66
CA PRO A 276 -13.33 14.95 -5.71
C PRO A 276 -12.27 13.84 -5.79
N THR A 277 -11.96 13.18 -4.68
CA THR A 277 -11.00 12.05 -4.64
C THR A 277 -11.49 10.82 -5.39
N ASP A 278 -12.78 10.72 -5.66
CA ASP A 278 -13.37 9.58 -6.36
C ASP A 278 -13.05 9.61 -7.85
N PHE A 279 -12.66 10.76 -8.39
CA PHE A 279 -12.23 10.93 -9.78
C PHE A 279 -10.80 10.44 -9.99
N THR A 280 -10.57 9.83 -11.15
CA THR A 280 -9.28 9.32 -11.60
C THR A 280 -8.39 10.44 -12.10
N ASN A 281 -8.95 11.35 -12.91
CA ASN A 281 -8.21 12.48 -13.46
C ASN A 281 -8.23 13.67 -12.48
N PRO A 282 -7.06 14.18 -12.05
CA PRO A 282 -7.00 15.29 -11.11
C PRO A 282 -7.67 16.56 -11.66
N THR A 283 -7.57 16.85 -12.95
CA THR A 283 -8.22 18.02 -13.57
C THR A 283 -9.75 17.92 -13.47
N ARG A 284 -10.31 16.71 -13.63
CA ARG A 284 -11.76 16.46 -13.49
C ARG A 284 -12.23 16.50 -12.04
N ALA A 285 -11.40 16.04 -11.11
CA ALA A 285 -11.64 16.23 -9.68
C ALA A 285 -11.75 17.73 -9.34
N HIS A 286 -10.88 18.56 -9.90
CA HIS A 286 -10.92 20.02 -9.70
C HIS A 286 -12.13 20.66 -10.38
N LEU A 287 -12.51 20.21 -11.58
CA LEU A 287 -13.76 20.64 -12.24
C LEU A 287 -14.98 20.37 -11.33
N TYR A 288 -15.06 19.17 -10.77
CA TYR A 288 -16.11 18.82 -9.80
C TYR A 288 -16.07 19.71 -8.54
N GLN A 289 -14.88 20.05 -8.02
CA GLN A 289 -14.73 21.00 -6.91
C GLN A 289 -15.21 22.41 -7.27
N CYS A 290 -14.99 22.87 -8.50
CA CYS A 290 -15.46 24.17 -8.96
C CYS A 290 -16.99 24.17 -9.12
N LEU A 291 -17.55 23.12 -9.74
CA LEU A 291 -18.99 22.90 -9.86
C LEU A 291 -19.69 22.93 -8.51
N THR A 292 -19.20 22.13 -7.56
CA THR A 292 -19.75 22.09 -6.21
C THR A 292 -19.62 23.45 -5.51
N ALA A 293 -18.49 24.15 -5.65
CA ALA A 293 -18.33 25.47 -5.02
C ALA A 293 -19.28 26.54 -5.58
N LEU A 294 -19.50 26.57 -6.91
CA LEU A 294 -20.47 27.47 -7.54
C LEU A 294 -21.90 27.14 -7.09
N ALA A 295 -22.25 25.85 -7.06
CA ALA A 295 -23.56 25.39 -6.59
C ALA A 295 -23.83 25.77 -5.13
N HIS A 296 -22.83 25.68 -4.25
CA HIS A 296 -22.96 26.09 -2.84
C HIS A 296 -23.14 27.60 -2.68
N ARG A 297 -22.59 28.42 -3.59
CA ARG A 297 -22.79 29.88 -3.60
C ARG A 297 -24.10 30.32 -4.23
N GLY A 298 -24.73 29.44 -5.01
CA GLY A 298 -25.89 29.78 -5.84
C GLY A 298 -25.53 30.61 -7.07
N ASP A 299 -24.26 30.61 -7.46
CA ASP A 299 -23.81 31.25 -8.70
C ASP A 299 -24.31 30.45 -9.91
N PRO A 300 -24.60 31.09 -11.06
CA PRO A 300 -24.96 30.39 -12.28
C PRO A 300 -23.82 29.45 -12.69
N ILE A 301 -24.19 28.25 -13.16
CA ILE A 301 -23.24 27.23 -13.62
C ILE A 301 -23.36 27.14 -15.14
N ASP A 302 -22.28 27.52 -15.82
CA ASP A 302 -22.10 27.41 -17.26
C ASP A 302 -20.60 27.20 -17.57
N SER A 303 -20.27 26.99 -18.84
CA SER A 303 -18.86 26.78 -19.25
C SER A 303 -17.96 27.97 -18.89
N LEU A 304 -18.47 29.20 -19.02
CA LEU A 304 -17.71 30.43 -18.77
C LEU A 304 -17.38 30.63 -17.27
N THR A 305 -18.38 30.43 -16.41
CA THR A 305 -18.24 30.53 -14.94
C THR A 305 -17.35 29.43 -14.38
N LEU A 306 -17.41 28.22 -14.94
CA LEU A 306 -16.49 27.13 -14.61
C LEU A 306 -15.05 27.45 -15.03
N HIS A 307 -14.86 27.92 -16.26
CA HIS A 307 -13.55 28.34 -16.75
C HIS A 307 -12.96 29.44 -15.87
N TRP A 308 -13.78 30.41 -15.46
CA TRP A 308 -13.38 31.49 -14.57
C TRP A 308 -12.98 31.02 -13.16
N GLU A 309 -13.76 30.13 -12.54
CA GLU A 309 -13.41 29.56 -11.23
C GLU A 309 -12.15 28.69 -11.29
N MET A 310 -11.96 27.93 -12.37
CA MET A 310 -10.72 27.17 -12.59
C MET A 310 -9.50 28.08 -12.77
N HIS A 311 -9.64 29.16 -13.55
CA HIS A 311 -8.59 30.16 -13.73
C HIS A 311 -8.18 30.77 -12.40
N ARG A 312 -9.17 31.20 -11.60
CA ARG A 312 -8.96 31.82 -10.27
C ARG A 312 -8.19 30.90 -9.31
N ARG A 313 -8.36 29.59 -9.43
CA ARG A 313 -7.69 28.58 -8.59
C ARG A 313 -6.30 28.17 -9.10
N GLN A 314 -5.82 28.78 -10.19
CA GLN A 314 -4.53 28.49 -10.83
C GLN A 314 -4.38 27.03 -11.30
N THR A 315 -5.50 26.37 -11.62
CA THR A 315 -5.52 24.96 -12.04
C THR A 315 -5.65 24.77 -13.57
N LEU A 316 -5.61 25.86 -14.34
CA LEU A 316 -5.62 25.79 -15.81
C LEU A 316 -4.25 25.36 -16.33
N ASN A 317 -4.04 24.05 -16.43
CA ASN A 317 -3.05 23.47 -17.34
C ASN A 317 -3.68 23.35 -18.74
N GLY A 318 -2.88 23.15 -19.80
CA GLY A 318 -3.41 22.99 -21.17
C GLY A 318 -4.52 21.93 -21.31
N ASP A 319 -4.46 20.88 -20.49
CA ASP A 319 -5.46 19.80 -20.44
C ASP A 319 -6.84 20.26 -19.93
N ALA A 320 -6.90 21.31 -19.10
CA ALA A 320 -8.15 21.80 -18.53
C ALA A 320 -9.06 22.44 -19.58
N SER A 321 -8.51 23.19 -20.53
CA SER A 321 -9.25 23.76 -21.65
C SER A 321 -9.84 22.66 -22.53
N HIS A 322 -9.04 21.64 -22.86
CA HIS A 322 -9.51 20.48 -23.62
C HIS A 322 -10.66 19.72 -22.92
N HIS A 323 -10.64 19.63 -21.59
CA HIS A 323 -11.75 19.02 -20.84
C HIS A 323 -13.03 19.87 -20.85
N LEU A 324 -12.91 21.20 -20.84
CA LEU A 324 -14.07 22.10 -20.93
C LEU A 324 -14.69 22.10 -22.33
N ASP A 325 -13.87 22.08 -23.37
CA ASP A 325 -14.32 21.93 -24.76
C ASP A 325 -15.02 20.57 -24.94
N ALA A 326 -14.39 19.49 -24.43
CA ALA A 326 -14.98 18.16 -24.46
C ALA A 326 -16.32 18.08 -23.70
N ILE A 327 -16.50 18.84 -22.63
CA ILE A 327 -17.79 18.92 -21.90
C ILE A 327 -18.88 19.57 -22.77
N ALA A 328 -18.54 20.61 -23.52
CA ALA A 328 -19.50 21.31 -24.38
C ALA A 328 -20.00 20.43 -25.54
N ASP A 329 -19.14 19.55 -26.06
CA ASP A 329 -19.45 18.68 -27.21
C ASP A 329 -20.05 17.31 -26.81
N HIS A 330 -20.09 16.95 -25.52
CA HIS A 330 -20.51 15.62 -25.08
C HIS A 330 -22.04 15.49 -24.92
N PRO A 331 -22.67 14.42 -25.40
CA PRO A 331 -24.11 14.21 -25.25
C PRO A 331 -24.50 13.94 -23.79
N THR A 332 -25.58 14.56 -23.31
CA THR A 332 -26.22 14.24 -22.03
C THR A 332 -27.29 13.17 -22.23
N GLY A 333 -27.38 12.21 -21.32
CA GLY A 333 -28.39 11.15 -21.43
C GLY A 333 -28.52 10.20 -20.25
N SER A 334 -27.48 10.13 -19.40
CA SER A 334 -27.49 9.28 -18.20
C SER A 334 -27.88 10.06 -16.95
N SER A 335 -28.59 9.42 -16.03
CA SER A 335 -28.92 10.03 -14.74
C SER A 335 -27.65 10.36 -13.95
N PRO A 336 -27.53 11.57 -13.36
CA PRO A 336 -26.33 11.96 -12.62
C PRO A 336 -26.10 11.06 -11.40
N THR A 337 -27.16 10.59 -10.74
CA THR A 337 -27.05 9.65 -9.61
C THR A 337 -26.52 8.29 -10.04
N PHE A 338 -26.92 7.80 -11.22
CA PHE A 338 -26.44 6.53 -11.76
C PHE A 338 -24.95 6.60 -12.11
N LEU A 339 -24.53 7.66 -12.80
CA LEU A 339 -23.13 7.89 -13.14
C LEU A 339 -22.26 8.07 -11.89
N ALA A 340 -22.74 8.80 -10.89
CA ALA A 340 -22.04 8.96 -9.62
C ALA A 340 -21.89 7.63 -8.86
N ASP A 341 -22.90 6.75 -8.90
CA ASP A 341 -22.84 5.45 -8.24
C ASP A 341 -21.83 4.51 -8.92
N ARG A 342 -21.80 4.53 -10.25
CA ARG A 342 -20.80 3.82 -11.05
C ARG A 342 -19.39 4.36 -10.76
N LEU A 343 -19.22 5.68 -10.70
CA LEU A 343 -17.95 6.32 -10.36
C LEU A 343 -17.47 5.95 -8.95
N LEU A 344 -18.37 5.93 -7.96
CA LEU A 344 -18.04 5.49 -6.61
C LEU A 344 -17.61 4.02 -6.57
N THR A 345 -18.33 3.15 -7.28
CA THR A 345 -17.97 1.74 -7.41
C THR A 345 -16.57 1.57 -8.00
N SER A 346 -16.30 2.25 -9.12
CA SER A 346 -14.97 2.24 -9.75
C SER A 346 -13.90 2.84 -8.85
N SER A 347 -14.22 3.84 -8.03
CA SER A 347 -13.28 4.41 -7.05
C SER A 347 -12.88 3.40 -5.97
N VAL A 348 -13.79 2.51 -5.54
CA VAL A 348 -13.47 1.41 -4.61
C VAL A 348 -12.55 0.40 -5.30
N LEU A 349 -12.85 0.01 -6.54
CA LEU A 349 -12.03 -0.93 -7.30
C LEU A 349 -10.61 -0.38 -7.51
N ARG A 350 -10.48 0.89 -7.90
CA ARG A 350 -9.19 1.57 -8.03
C ARG A 350 -8.43 1.66 -6.71
N ALA A 351 -9.10 2.02 -5.62
CA ALA A 351 -8.50 2.07 -4.29
C ALA A 351 -7.98 0.68 -3.86
N ALA A 352 -8.71 -0.38 -4.20
CA ALA A 352 -8.32 -1.77 -3.91
C ALA A 352 -7.08 -2.18 -4.71
N THR A 353 -7.08 -1.94 -6.03
CA THR A 353 -5.93 -2.18 -6.92
C THR A 353 -4.69 -1.47 -6.41
N ARG A 354 -4.79 -0.16 -6.14
CA ARG A 354 -3.67 0.63 -5.63
C ARG A 354 -3.11 0.10 -4.32
N THR A 355 -4.00 -0.29 -3.41
CA THR A 355 -3.60 -0.85 -2.12
C THR A 355 -2.87 -2.17 -2.29
N ALA A 356 -3.39 -3.05 -3.15
CA ALA A 356 -2.77 -4.32 -3.48
C ALA A 356 -1.39 -4.13 -4.13
N GLU A 357 -1.25 -3.24 -5.11
CA GLU A 357 0.02 -2.91 -5.76
C GLU A 357 1.06 -2.36 -4.78
N THR A 358 0.65 -1.46 -3.88
CA THR A 358 1.52 -0.89 -2.85
C THR A 358 2.04 -1.98 -1.92
N ILE A 359 1.15 -2.86 -1.43
CA ILE A 359 1.53 -3.99 -0.58
C ILE A 359 2.45 -4.94 -1.35
N HIS A 360 2.13 -5.29 -2.59
CA HIS A 360 2.90 -6.23 -3.40
C HIS A 360 4.31 -5.71 -3.66
N THR A 361 4.45 -4.45 -4.07
CA THR A 361 5.74 -3.81 -4.37
C THR A 361 6.69 -3.81 -3.18
N HIS A 362 6.17 -3.50 -1.98
CA HIS A 362 6.99 -3.44 -0.78
C HIS A 362 7.18 -4.80 -0.09
N ALA A 363 6.19 -5.68 -0.11
CA ALA A 363 6.26 -6.97 0.58
C ALA A 363 7.13 -8.00 -0.18
N THR A 364 7.14 -7.96 -1.52
CA THR A 364 8.01 -8.81 -2.36
C THR A 364 9.48 -8.41 -2.25
N ASN A 365 9.77 -7.15 -1.94
CA ASN A 365 11.13 -6.70 -1.69
C ASN A 365 11.56 -7.06 -0.26
N GLU A 366 12.24 -8.19 -0.10
CA GLU A 366 12.75 -8.67 1.19
C GLU A 366 13.71 -7.69 1.89
N ALA A 367 14.38 -6.79 1.16
CA ALA A 367 15.24 -5.78 1.77
C ALA A 367 14.46 -4.66 2.48
N THR A 368 13.16 -4.51 2.19
CA THR A 368 12.30 -3.50 2.81
C THR A 368 11.79 -4.03 4.13
N PRO A 369 12.15 -3.48 5.30
CA PRO A 369 11.70 -4.02 6.59
C PRO A 369 10.17 -3.94 6.73
N LEU A 370 9.55 -4.91 7.42
CA LEU A 370 8.09 -5.03 7.49
C LEU A 370 7.40 -3.75 8.01
N ARG A 371 8.02 -3.02 8.94
CA ARG A 371 7.53 -1.71 9.43
C ARG A 371 7.33 -0.70 8.30
N THR A 372 8.19 -0.73 7.29
CA THR A 372 8.13 0.17 6.14
C THR A 372 6.99 -0.24 5.22
N VAL A 373 6.80 -1.55 4.99
CA VAL A 373 5.63 -2.08 4.26
C VAL A 373 4.34 -1.61 4.92
N VAL A 374 4.26 -1.74 6.25
CA VAL A 374 3.07 -1.31 7.02
C VAL A 374 2.82 0.17 6.81
N ARG A 375 3.83 1.01 7.04
CA ARG A 375 3.75 2.46 6.88
C ARG A 375 3.28 2.89 5.49
N HIS A 376 3.81 2.31 4.41
CA HIS A 376 3.42 2.67 3.05
C HIS A 376 2.00 2.21 2.70
N ALA A 377 1.55 1.08 3.22
CA ALA A 377 0.20 0.57 2.96
C ALA A 377 -0.90 1.30 3.78
N GLN A 378 -0.57 2.03 4.85
CA GLN A 378 -1.56 2.68 5.71
C GLN A 378 -2.44 3.70 4.99
N GLN A 379 -1.86 4.60 4.20
CA GLN A 379 -2.62 5.66 3.53
C GLN A 379 -3.59 5.09 2.48
N PRO A 380 -3.16 4.20 1.55
CA PRO A 380 -4.08 3.52 0.65
C PRO A 380 -5.16 2.70 1.37
N LEU A 381 -4.81 1.97 2.44
CA LEU A 381 -5.79 1.20 3.22
C LEU A 381 -6.83 2.09 3.91
N ASN A 382 -6.41 3.22 4.48
CA ASN A 382 -7.33 4.18 5.08
C ASN A 382 -8.28 4.75 4.03
N TYR A 383 -7.77 5.09 2.85
CA TYR A 383 -8.58 5.55 1.73
C TYR A 383 -9.59 4.48 1.30
N LEU A 384 -9.13 3.26 1.05
CA LEU A 384 -9.99 2.12 0.72
C LEU A 384 -11.10 1.91 1.77
N ALA A 385 -10.75 1.93 3.06
CA ALA A 385 -11.71 1.78 4.15
C ALA A 385 -12.75 2.92 4.16
N THR A 386 -12.35 4.16 3.91
CA THR A 386 -13.29 5.30 3.83
C THR A 386 -14.23 5.17 2.64
N THR A 387 -13.73 4.76 1.48
CA THR A 387 -14.55 4.61 0.26
C THR A 387 -15.50 3.42 0.36
N ILE A 388 -15.06 2.29 0.92
CA ILE A 388 -15.93 1.14 1.21
C ILE A 388 -17.07 1.55 2.16
N ARG A 389 -16.78 2.28 3.24
CA ARG A 389 -17.83 2.73 4.17
C ARG A 389 -18.84 3.66 3.49
N ARG A 390 -18.39 4.58 2.64
CA ARG A 390 -19.29 5.46 1.86
C ARG A 390 -20.17 4.66 0.92
N TRP A 391 -19.60 3.68 0.22
CA TRP A 391 -20.36 2.79 -0.65
C TRP A 391 -21.39 1.95 0.13
N GLN A 392 -21.01 1.34 1.25
CA GLN A 392 -21.92 0.55 2.09
C GLN A 392 -23.08 1.37 2.66
N ALA A 393 -22.83 2.64 3.03
CA ALA A 393 -23.89 3.54 3.51
C ALA A 393 -24.94 3.83 2.42
N ARG A 394 -24.53 3.81 1.15
CA ARG A 394 -25.42 3.99 -0.01
C ARG A 394 -26.18 2.71 -0.37
N HIS A 395 -25.58 1.54 -0.11
CA HIS A 395 -26.06 0.20 -0.49
C HIS A 395 -26.30 -0.71 0.73
N PRO A 396 -27.27 -0.39 1.62
CA PRO A 396 -27.45 -1.07 2.90
C PRO A 396 -27.86 -2.55 2.76
N THR A 397 -28.52 -2.95 1.68
CA THR A 397 -29.00 -4.32 1.45
C THR A 397 -27.88 -5.31 1.09
N SER A 398 -26.72 -4.81 0.68
CA SER A 398 -25.58 -5.63 0.22
C SER A 398 -24.78 -6.28 1.37
N GLY A 399 -24.86 -5.72 2.58
CA GLY A 399 -24.11 -6.20 3.76
C GLY A 399 -24.79 -7.31 4.57
N SER A 400 -26.08 -7.59 4.34
CA SER A 400 -26.84 -8.53 5.19
C SER A 400 -26.69 -10.01 4.80
N ARG A 401 -26.25 -10.32 3.57
CA ARG A 401 -26.20 -11.70 3.07
C ARG A 401 -25.00 -12.52 3.56
N SER A 402 -23.89 -11.90 3.95
CA SER A 402 -22.67 -12.63 4.36
C SER A 402 -22.72 -13.13 5.83
N ARG A 403 -23.59 -12.56 6.67
CA ARG A 403 -23.68 -12.94 8.10
C ARG A 403 -24.71 -14.03 8.42
N ALA A 404 -25.51 -14.46 7.45
CA ALA A 404 -26.65 -15.36 7.68
C ALA A 404 -26.35 -16.86 7.46
N THR A 405 -25.16 -17.25 7.01
CA THR A 405 -24.84 -18.66 6.67
C THR A 405 -23.97 -19.38 7.70
N SER A 406 -23.88 -18.91 8.95
CA SER A 406 -23.18 -19.64 10.02
C SER A 406 -23.97 -19.78 11.33
N THR A 407 -25.27 -20.09 11.26
CA THR A 407 -25.99 -20.66 12.43
C THR A 407 -27.19 -21.54 12.06
N ALA A 408 -27.08 -22.34 11.00
CA ALA A 408 -27.99 -23.47 10.80
C ALA A 408 -27.35 -24.72 11.41
N GLY A 409 -27.52 -24.91 12.72
CA GLY A 409 -27.29 -26.21 13.35
C GLY A 409 -28.19 -27.27 12.72
N PRO A 410 -27.77 -28.54 12.65
CA PRO A 410 -28.57 -29.60 12.05
C PRO A 410 -29.87 -29.77 12.86
N ALA A 411 -31.02 -29.72 12.17
CA ALA A 411 -32.31 -30.00 12.76
C ALA A 411 -32.35 -31.45 13.30
N PRO A 412 -33.01 -31.69 14.45
CA PRO A 412 -33.12 -33.04 15.00
C PRO A 412 -34.04 -33.88 14.11
N VAL A 413 -33.52 -35.03 13.65
CA VAL A 413 -34.31 -36.06 12.97
C VAL A 413 -35.20 -36.73 14.03
N THR A 414 -36.49 -36.43 14.00
CA THR A 414 -37.53 -37.18 14.73
C THR A 414 -37.61 -38.59 14.17
N ALA A 415 -37.18 -39.57 14.95
CA ALA A 415 -37.39 -40.99 14.67
C ALA A 415 -38.88 -41.32 14.90
N HIS A 416 -39.60 -41.60 13.82
CA HIS A 416 -40.90 -42.27 13.90
C HIS A 416 -40.70 -43.73 14.32
N ARG A 417 -41.17 -44.05 15.52
CA ARG A 417 -41.26 -45.39 16.08
C ARG A 417 -42.56 -46.02 15.54
N HIS A 418 -42.46 -46.96 14.61
CA HIS A 418 -43.58 -47.86 14.29
C HIS A 418 -43.41 -49.17 15.06
N VAL A 419 -44.55 -49.57 15.65
CA VAL A 419 -44.84 -50.82 16.34
C VAL A 419 -44.75 -52.00 15.38
#